data_AF-G3UTG8-F1
#
_entry.id   AF-G3UTG8-F1
#
_cell.length_a   1.000
_cell.length_b   1.000
_cell.length_c   1.000
_cell.angle_alpha   90.00
_cell.angle_beta   90.00
_cell.angle_gamma   90.00
#
_symmetry.space_group_name_H-M   'P 1'
#
loop_
_entity.id
_entity.type
_entity.pdbx_description
1 polymer ?
#
loop_
_entity_poly.entity_id
_entity_poly.type
_entity_poly.pdbx_seq_one_letter_code
_entity_poly.pdbx_strand_id
1 'polypeptide(L)'
;MGRHSTRTARGHGLIGLRVLLVLFQIPVDLQSFMRCWCGDPVQSQGGDWKMRSCCDVIPAFSFQCSAFDGACPLSCQDDVLNCFLIDNNGFILVSKRPPEIGKFLGAVDGSVMTQLLNMGMFRRVTMYDYQAMCKVPYHHHSGARPLLSPIYAFLAALKWLISDFLIFLLEFNMSSFWHSDNVADAHKHKKHDTLQPCDTEYPVFVYEPTIKETNGLIECGDCQKMFVAQQIASSNLLLLVTDATCDCSIFPPVLLDAKEVKYNASVKCDRMRSQKLRRRPDTCHAFHPEENAQDCGGAAELSVSPMLLLLPPALLMR
;
A
#
# COMPACT_ATOMS: atom_id res chain seq x y z
N MET A 1 68.75 -20.08 -8.78
CA MET A 1 67.41 -19.73 -9.30
C MET A 1 66.40 -20.07 -8.23
N GLY A 2 65.51 -19.14 -7.89
CA GLY A 2 64.44 -19.33 -6.88
C GLY A 2 64.52 -18.30 -5.75
N ARG A 3 63.97 -17.11 -5.99
CA ARG A 3 63.91 -15.96 -5.07
C ARG A 3 62.97 -16.22 -3.89
N HIS A 4 63.42 -15.87 -2.70
CA HIS A 4 62.56 -15.48 -1.58
C HIS A 4 61.71 -14.26 -1.95
N SER A 5 60.43 -14.28 -1.58
CA SER A 5 59.67 -13.05 -1.34
C SER A 5 58.64 -13.28 -0.24
N THR A 6 59.04 -12.90 0.97
CA THR A 6 58.16 -12.54 2.09
C THR A 6 57.39 -11.27 1.71
N ARG A 7 56.06 -11.28 1.83
CA ARG A 7 55.25 -10.05 1.80
C ARG A 7 54.58 -9.82 3.16
N THR A 8 55.04 -8.74 3.77
CA THR A 8 54.53 -8.01 4.92
C THR A 8 53.35 -7.10 4.55
N ALA A 9 52.68 -6.58 5.61
CA ALA A 9 51.73 -5.46 5.66
C ALA A 9 50.25 -5.79 5.31
N ARG A 10 49.22 -5.37 6.06
CA ARG A 10 49.13 -4.26 7.03
C ARG A 10 47.90 -4.48 7.95
N GLY A 11 48.14 -4.80 9.21
CA GLY A 11 47.16 -4.66 10.28
C GLY A 11 47.18 -3.23 10.80
N HIS A 12 46.36 -2.35 10.24
CA HIS A 12 46.21 -0.94 10.70
C HIS A 12 44.80 -0.38 10.41
N GLY A 13 43.75 -1.20 10.49
CA GLY A 13 42.35 -0.75 10.31
C GLY A 13 41.49 -0.77 11.59
N LEU A 14 41.92 -1.48 12.64
CA LEU A 14 41.03 -1.89 13.73
C LEU A 14 41.17 -1.10 15.04
N ILE A 15 42.17 -0.21 15.16
CA ILE A 15 42.44 0.51 16.42
C ILE A 15 41.93 1.96 16.38
N GLY A 16 41.73 2.55 15.20
CA GLY A 16 41.21 3.92 15.04
C GLY A 16 39.70 4.08 15.26
N LEU A 17 38.91 3.00 15.15
CA LEU A 17 37.44 3.08 15.16
C LEU A 17 36.80 2.97 16.55
N ARG A 18 37.51 2.42 17.54
CA ARG A 18 37.03 2.37 18.93
C ARG A 18 37.04 3.75 19.61
N VAL A 19 37.90 4.66 19.14
CA VAL A 19 37.96 6.06 19.60
C VAL A 19 36.91 6.92 18.89
N LEU A 20 36.45 6.50 17.71
CA LEU A 20 35.43 7.20 16.91
C LEU A 20 34.05 7.22 17.60
N LEU A 21 33.74 6.26 18.47
CA LEU A 21 32.42 6.13 19.12
C LEU A 21 32.24 6.95 20.40
N VAL A 22 33.30 7.54 20.95
CA VAL A 22 33.27 8.23 22.26
C VAL A 22 33.22 9.76 22.12
N LEU A 23 33.41 10.31 20.91
CA LEU A 23 33.54 11.76 20.68
C LEU A 23 32.43 12.40 19.84
N PHE A 24 31.40 11.64 19.42
CA PHE A 24 30.24 12.21 18.72
C PHE A 24 29.25 12.86 19.71
N GLN A 25 29.62 14.01 20.26
CA GLN A 25 28.63 14.94 20.80
C GLN A 25 28.20 15.87 19.65
N ILE A 26 27.07 15.54 19.03
CA ILE A 26 26.40 16.49 18.13
C ILE A 26 26.06 17.73 18.96
N PRO A 27 26.46 18.95 18.54
CA PRO A 27 26.24 20.14 19.33
C PRO A 27 24.76 20.33 19.61
N VAL A 28 24.53 20.79 20.83
CA VAL A 28 23.26 21.04 21.51
C VAL A 28 22.39 22.11 20.81
N ASP A 29 22.71 22.50 19.57
CA ASP A 29 22.00 23.57 18.88
C ASP A 29 21.75 23.30 17.38
N LEU A 30 21.30 22.08 17.08
CA LEU A 30 20.69 21.75 15.79
C LEU A 30 19.47 22.64 15.47
N GLN A 31 18.83 23.17 16.53
CA GLN A 31 17.70 24.09 16.46
C GLN A 31 18.09 25.45 15.83
N SER A 32 19.15 26.11 16.32
CA SER A 32 19.61 27.37 15.73
C SER A 32 20.12 27.19 14.31
N PHE A 33 20.71 26.04 13.99
CA PHE A 33 21.24 25.76 12.66
C PHE A 33 20.16 25.57 11.59
N MET A 34 19.10 24.81 11.89
CA MET A 34 17.95 24.68 10.98
C MET A 34 17.14 25.98 10.87
N ARG A 35 17.03 26.77 11.95
CA ARG A 35 16.35 28.09 11.94
C ARG A 35 17.09 29.13 11.08
N CYS A 36 18.42 29.17 11.13
CA CYS A 36 19.21 30.13 10.34
C CYS A 36 19.16 29.89 8.81
N TRP A 37 18.88 28.67 8.35
CA TRP A 37 18.96 28.31 6.92
C TRP A 37 17.62 27.96 6.26
N CYS A 38 16.66 27.36 6.97
CA CYS A 38 15.29 27.20 6.44
C CYS A 38 14.43 28.47 6.64
N GLY A 39 15.02 29.57 7.16
CA GLY A 39 14.37 30.85 7.40
C GLY A 39 13.47 30.83 8.64
N ASP A 40 13.33 31.99 9.30
CA ASP A 40 12.34 32.15 10.37
C ASP A 40 10.95 31.81 9.82
N PRO A 41 10.06 31.20 10.63
CA PRO A 41 8.67 31.03 10.25
C PRO A 41 8.08 32.43 10.08
N VAL A 42 8.03 32.92 8.84
CA VAL A 42 7.15 34.03 8.49
C VAL A 42 5.78 33.56 8.89
N GLN A 43 5.16 34.31 9.79
CA GLN A 43 3.88 34.06 10.40
C GLN A 43 2.79 33.96 9.31
N SER A 44 2.72 32.80 8.64
CA SER A 44 1.66 32.44 7.74
C SER A 44 0.87 31.34 8.43
N GLN A 45 -0.42 31.59 8.53
CA GLN A 45 -1.43 30.55 8.68
C GLN A 45 -1.14 29.49 7.60
N GLY A 46 -0.56 28.35 7.98
CA GLY A 46 -0.19 27.26 7.06
C GLY A 46 0.96 27.62 6.10
N GLY A 47 2.20 27.51 6.55
CA GLY A 47 3.39 27.63 5.69
C GLY A 47 3.87 26.28 5.18
N ASP A 48 3.86 26.08 3.87
CA ASP A 48 4.46 24.93 3.19
C ASP A 48 5.98 25.16 3.07
N TRP A 49 6.82 24.25 3.61
CA TRP A 49 8.27 24.41 3.63
C TRP A 49 8.85 24.17 2.22
N LYS A 50 9.64 25.11 1.70
CA LYS A 50 10.24 24.95 0.37
C LYS A 50 11.45 24.01 0.42
N MET A 51 11.24 22.76 0.00
CA MET A 51 12.21 21.65 0.05
C MET A 51 13.63 21.99 -0.44
N ARG A 52 13.78 22.88 -1.44
CA ARG A 52 15.10 23.28 -1.99
C ARG A 52 16.01 23.95 -0.94
N SER A 53 15.47 24.83 -0.10
CA SER A 53 16.28 25.53 0.92
C SER A 53 16.74 24.61 2.05
N CYS A 54 15.98 23.55 2.39
CA CYS A 54 16.39 22.60 3.42
C CYS A 54 17.35 21.50 2.90
N CYS A 55 17.35 21.19 1.58
CA CYS A 55 18.39 20.34 0.99
C CYS A 55 19.79 20.98 1.10
N ASP A 56 19.88 22.32 1.04
CA ASP A 56 21.12 23.07 1.21
C ASP A 56 21.66 23.02 2.66
N VAL A 57 20.88 22.51 3.62
CA VAL A 57 21.28 22.34 5.03
C VAL A 57 22.04 21.03 5.26
N ILE A 58 21.79 19.97 4.47
CA ILE A 58 22.49 18.68 4.61
C ILE A 58 24.02 18.81 4.50
N PRO A 59 24.58 19.55 3.52
CA PRO A 59 26.04 19.79 3.42
C PRO A 59 26.65 20.44 4.66
N ALA A 60 25.83 21.17 5.42
CA ALA A 60 26.24 21.99 6.53
C ALA A 60 26.19 21.23 7.88
N PHE A 61 25.65 20.00 7.89
CA PHE A 61 25.86 19.03 8.96
C PHE A 61 27.31 18.57 8.98
N SER A 62 28.15 19.32 9.69
CA SER A 62 29.47 18.89 10.11
C SER A 62 29.37 18.29 11.51
N PHE A 63 29.83 17.04 11.67
CA PHE A 63 29.97 16.47 13.01
C PHE A 63 31.06 17.28 13.74
N GLN A 64 30.73 17.94 14.85
CA GLN A 64 31.76 18.63 15.64
C GLN A 64 32.62 17.58 16.36
N CYS A 65 33.87 17.50 15.95
CA CYS A 65 34.91 16.80 16.71
C CYS A 65 35.32 17.70 17.87
N SER A 66 35.35 17.16 19.09
CA SER A 66 35.92 17.83 20.25
C SER A 66 37.32 18.36 19.92
N ALA A 67 37.57 19.63 20.22
CA ALA A 67 38.75 20.41 19.86
C ALA A 67 40.06 19.94 20.55
N PHE A 68 40.48 18.71 20.27
CA PHE A 68 41.81 18.21 20.56
C PHE A 68 42.27 17.40 19.35
N ASP A 69 43.11 18.04 18.52
CA ASP A 69 43.68 17.61 17.24
C ASP A 69 42.73 17.47 16.03
N GLY A 70 42.73 18.54 15.20
CA GLY A 70 42.89 18.46 13.75
C GLY A 70 41.80 17.80 12.89
N ALA A 71 41.01 18.65 12.22
CA ALA A 71 40.16 18.38 11.05
C ALA A 71 39.15 17.22 11.19
N CYS A 72 37.85 17.54 11.30
CA CYS A 72 36.79 16.56 11.07
C CYS A 72 36.80 16.14 9.59
N PRO A 73 37.11 14.88 9.26
CA PRO A 73 37.31 14.46 7.88
C PRO A 73 36.03 13.95 7.22
N LEU A 74 34.88 13.99 7.89
CA LEU A 74 33.64 13.38 7.43
C LEU A 74 32.50 14.40 7.44
N SER A 75 32.02 14.73 6.25
CA SER A 75 30.84 15.56 6.02
C SER A 75 29.78 14.78 5.24
N CYS A 76 28.50 15.12 5.43
CA CYS A 76 27.40 14.65 4.59
C CYS A 76 27.52 15.10 3.12
N GLN A 77 28.45 16.02 2.82
CA GLN A 77 28.80 16.38 1.46
C GLN A 77 29.60 15.28 0.74
N ASP A 78 30.42 14.52 1.48
CA ASP A 78 31.27 13.48 0.93
C ASP A 78 30.44 12.31 0.38
N ASP A 79 30.97 11.60 -0.61
CA ASP A 79 30.31 10.43 -1.20
C ASP A 79 30.46 9.15 -0.35
N VAL A 80 31.16 9.25 0.78
CA VAL A 80 31.39 8.14 1.71
C VAL A 80 30.18 7.90 2.62
N LEU A 81 29.36 8.93 2.85
CA LEU A 81 28.22 8.88 3.77
C LEU A 81 26.91 9.25 3.05
N ASN A 82 25.83 8.58 3.46
CA ASN A 82 24.47 8.97 3.14
C ASN A 82 23.81 9.55 4.39
N CYS A 83 23.27 10.77 4.27
CA CYS A 83 22.58 11.44 5.36
C CYS A 83 21.11 11.64 5.01
N PHE A 84 20.24 11.26 5.95
CA PHE A 84 18.80 11.28 5.82
C PHE A 84 18.17 12.03 6.99
N LEU A 85 17.19 12.88 6.69
CA LEU A 85 16.27 13.41 7.68
C LEU A 85 14.96 12.64 7.57
N ILE A 86 14.53 12.01 8.65
CA ILE A 86 13.46 11.02 8.64
C ILE A 86 12.39 11.42 9.67
N ASP A 87 11.13 11.23 9.32
CA ASP A 87 10.01 11.45 10.23
C ASP A 87 9.83 10.28 11.24
N ASN A 88 8.99 10.48 12.26
CA ASN A 88 8.62 9.46 13.24
C ASN A 88 7.98 8.21 12.63
N ASN A 89 7.47 8.29 11.40
CA ASN A 89 6.92 7.15 10.65
C ASN A 89 7.94 6.44 9.73
N GLY A 90 9.19 6.91 9.68
CA GLY A 90 10.23 6.29 8.85
C GLY A 90 10.24 6.74 7.39
N PHE A 91 9.60 7.88 7.07
CA PHE A 91 9.65 8.49 5.74
C PHE A 91 10.80 9.48 5.63
N ILE A 92 11.50 9.44 4.49
CA ILE A 92 12.62 10.33 4.21
C ILE A 92 12.08 11.69 3.78
N LEU A 93 12.33 12.72 4.57
CA LEU A 93 11.99 14.11 4.27
C LEU A 93 13.08 14.79 3.46
N VAL A 94 14.35 14.54 3.81
CA VAL A 94 15.51 15.14 3.14
C VAL A 94 16.58 14.07 2.92
N SER A 95 17.13 14.02 1.72
CA SER A 95 18.23 13.14 1.31
C SER A 95 19.14 13.89 0.34
N LYS A 96 20.41 13.49 0.26
CA LYS A 96 21.36 13.92 -0.79
C LYS A 96 20.83 13.60 -2.19
N ARG A 97 20.06 12.50 -2.35
CA ARG A 97 19.49 12.08 -3.63
C ARG A 97 17.98 12.42 -3.69
N PRO A 98 17.55 13.32 -4.60
CA PRO A 98 16.14 13.69 -4.75
C PRO A 98 15.13 12.55 -4.94
N PRO A 99 15.41 11.44 -5.68
CA PRO A 99 14.41 10.40 -5.91
C PRO A 99 14.11 9.53 -4.67
N GLU A 100 14.80 9.74 -3.56
CA GLU A 100 14.57 9.04 -2.28
C GLU A 100 13.62 9.81 -1.36
N ILE A 101 13.44 11.11 -1.61
CA ILE A 101 12.54 11.97 -0.84
C ILE A 101 11.10 11.45 -0.98
N GLY A 102 10.40 11.37 0.16
CA GLY A 102 9.03 10.86 0.25
C GLY A 102 8.91 9.33 0.20
N LYS A 103 10.02 8.60 0.03
CA LYS A 103 10.01 7.14 0.15
C LYS A 103 10.19 6.70 1.60
N PHE A 104 9.66 5.52 1.89
CA PHE A 104 9.88 4.85 3.16
C PHE A 104 11.33 4.35 3.25
N LEU A 105 12.00 4.60 4.38
CA LEU A 105 13.40 4.21 4.58
C LEU A 105 13.60 2.71 4.34
N GLY A 106 12.69 1.85 4.80
CA GLY A 106 12.82 0.40 4.62
C GLY A 106 12.76 -0.08 3.16
N ALA A 107 12.18 0.73 2.26
CA ALA A 107 12.17 0.43 0.83
C ALA A 107 13.47 0.88 0.13
N VAL A 108 14.18 1.87 0.69
CA VAL A 108 15.47 2.37 0.20
C VAL A 108 16.63 1.58 0.80
N ASP A 109 16.62 1.41 2.13
CA ASP A 109 17.64 0.72 2.91
C ASP A 109 17.00 -0.22 3.96
N GLY A 110 16.67 -1.43 3.51
CA GLY A 110 16.08 -2.47 4.35
C GLY A 110 17.01 -2.96 5.47
N SER A 111 18.33 -2.86 5.28
CA SER A 111 19.33 -3.29 6.25
C SER A 111 19.27 -2.44 7.53
N VAL A 112 19.26 -1.12 7.35
CA VAL A 112 19.20 -0.16 8.46
C VAL A 112 17.84 -0.19 9.14
N MET A 113 16.75 -0.19 8.37
CA MET A 113 15.40 -0.29 8.96
C MET A 113 15.23 -1.56 9.80
N THR A 114 15.73 -2.71 9.34
CA THR A 114 15.69 -3.96 10.10
C THR A 114 16.47 -3.84 11.41
N GLN A 115 17.64 -3.22 11.38
CA GLN A 115 18.44 -3.04 12.58
C GLN A 115 17.80 -2.06 13.58
N LEU A 116 17.18 -0.99 13.10
CA LEU A 116 16.44 -0.03 13.94
C LEU A 116 15.21 -0.68 14.62
N LEU A 117 14.57 -1.66 13.95
CA LEU A 117 13.51 -2.48 14.56
C LEU A 117 14.07 -3.42 15.63
N ASN A 118 15.21 -4.06 15.36
CA ASN A 118 15.86 -4.97 16.32
C ASN A 118 16.33 -4.24 17.59
N MET A 119 16.81 -3.00 17.43
CA MET A 119 17.21 -2.14 18.55
C MET A 119 16.02 -1.52 19.30
N GLY A 120 14.80 -1.64 18.77
CA GLY A 120 13.59 -1.10 19.38
C GLY A 120 13.42 0.42 19.23
N MET A 121 14.20 1.07 18.36
CA MET A 121 14.02 2.49 18.03
C MET A 121 12.74 2.70 17.21
N PHE A 122 12.39 1.73 16.36
CA PHE A 122 11.11 1.68 15.67
C PHE A 122 10.30 0.48 16.11
N ARG A 123 8.98 0.65 16.13
CA ARG A 123 8.01 -0.40 16.40
C ARG A 123 7.14 -0.65 15.17
N ARG A 124 6.99 -1.93 14.80
CA ARG A 124 6.03 -2.37 13.78
C ARG A 124 4.65 -2.52 14.41
N VAL A 125 3.66 -1.86 13.83
CA VAL A 125 2.24 -1.94 14.19
C VAL A 125 1.46 -2.35 12.96
N THR A 126 0.61 -3.38 13.06
CA THR A 126 -0.26 -3.79 11.95
C THR A 126 -1.56 -2.99 12.00
N MET A 127 -1.89 -2.31 10.90
CA MET A 127 -3.14 -1.58 10.72
C MET A 127 -4.08 -2.38 9.83
N TYR A 128 -5.38 -2.31 10.12
CA TYR A 128 -6.43 -3.00 9.39
C TYR A 128 -7.37 -1.98 8.75
N ASP A 129 -7.55 -2.08 7.44
CA ASP A 129 -8.56 -1.32 6.68
C ASP A 129 -9.69 -2.27 6.24
N TYR A 130 -10.87 -2.07 6.82
CA TYR A 130 -12.08 -2.85 6.56
C TYR A 130 -12.94 -2.28 5.40
N GLN A 131 -12.47 -1.22 4.76
CA GLN A 131 -13.18 -0.51 3.68
C GLN A 131 -12.38 -0.49 2.38
N ALA A 132 -11.34 -1.31 2.27
CA ALA A 132 -10.49 -1.40 1.10
C ALA A 132 -11.22 -2.07 -0.09
N MET A 133 -10.70 -1.82 -1.29
CA MET A 133 -11.17 -2.44 -2.53
C MET A 133 -10.08 -3.33 -3.13
N CYS A 134 -10.33 -4.64 -3.18
CA CYS A 134 -9.40 -5.62 -3.74
C CYS A 134 -9.85 -6.06 -5.12
N LYS A 135 -8.89 -6.43 -5.97
CA LYS A 135 -9.19 -7.08 -7.24
C LYS A 135 -9.72 -8.47 -6.97
N VAL A 136 -10.85 -8.82 -7.57
CA VAL A 136 -11.39 -10.18 -7.45
C VAL A 136 -10.46 -11.15 -8.19
N PRO A 137 -9.92 -12.19 -7.54
CA PRO A 137 -9.23 -13.25 -8.26
C PRO A 137 -10.21 -13.87 -9.26
N TYR A 138 -9.79 -14.03 -10.51
CA TYR A 138 -10.62 -14.65 -11.55
C TYR A 138 -10.94 -16.09 -11.18
N HIS A 139 -12.06 -16.29 -10.50
CA HIS A 139 -12.68 -17.60 -10.42
C HIS A 139 -13.38 -17.82 -11.76
N HIS A 140 -12.86 -18.76 -12.55
CA HIS A 140 -13.63 -19.32 -13.64
C HIS A 140 -14.88 -19.95 -13.01
N HIS A 141 -16.01 -19.23 -13.05
CA HIS A 141 -17.29 -19.86 -12.84
C HIS A 141 -17.41 -20.92 -13.93
N SER A 142 -17.27 -22.20 -13.55
CA SER A 142 -17.80 -23.28 -14.35
C SER A 142 -19.29 -22.97 -14.49
N GLY A 143 -19.67 -22.42 -15.63
CA GLY A 143 -21.07 -22.25 -16.00
C GLY A 143 -21.67 -23.62 -16.18
N ALA A 144 -21.95 -24.30 -15.07
CA ALA A 144 -22.87 -25.41 -15.04
C ALA A 144 -24.21 -24.81 -15.44
N ARG A 145 -24.50 -24.85 -16.74
CA ARG A 145 -25.80 -24.45 -17.26
C ARG A 145 -26.83 -25.33 -16.54
N PRO A 146 -27.92 -24.76 -16.00
CA PRO A 146 -28.96 -25.59 -15.40
C PRO A 146 -29.46 -26.60 -16.44
N LEU A 147 -29.84 -27.80 -15.99
CA LEU A 147 -30.23 -28.97 -16.80
C LEU A 147 -31.30 -28.68 -17.89
N LEU A 148 -31.95 -27.52 -17.86
CA LEU A 148 -32.89 -27.01 -18.86
C LEU A 148 -32.24 -26.30 -20.06
N SER A 149 -30.90 -26.25 -20.13
CA SER A 149 -30.14 -25.69 -21.26
C SER A 149 -30.52 -26.24 -22.65
N PRO A 150 -30.87 -27.53 -22.84
CA PRO A 150 -31.23 -28.05 -24.16
C PRO A 150 -32.57 -27.48 -24.65
N ILE A 151 -33.55 -27.35 -23.75
CA ILE A 151 -34.89 -26.83 -24.07
C ILE A 151 -34.81 -25.33 -24.36
N TYR A 152 -34.02 -24.59 -23.57
CA TYR A 152 -33.84 -23.16 -23.81
C TYR A 152 -33.06 -22.88 -25.12
N ALA A 153 -32.08 -23.73 -25.45
CA ALA A 153 -31.39 -23.67 -26.73
C ALA A 153 -32.33 -24.01 -27.91
N PHE A 154 -33.19 -25.02 -27.75
CA PHE A 154 -34.21 -25.36 -28.74
C PHE A 154 -35.24 -24.24 -28.93
N LEU A 155 -35.76 -23.66 -27.85
CA LEU A 155 -36.69 -22.53 -27.92
C LEU A 155 -36.03 -21.27 -28.49
N ALA A 156 -34.75 -21.04 -28.20
CA ALA A 156 -33.99 -19.94 -28.81
C ALA A 156 -33.77 -20.19 -30.31
N ALA A 157 -33.47 -21.42 -30.73
CA ALA A 157 -33.35 -21.80 -32.13
C ALA A 157 -34.69 -21.68 -32.87
N LEU A 158 -35.78 -22.11 -32.24
CA LEU A 158 -37.13 -21.97 -32.78
C LEU A 158 -37.53 -20.49 -32.89
N LYS A 159 -37.24 -19.68 -31.87
CA LYS A 159 -37.46 -18.23 -31.90
C LYS A 159 -36.61 -17.56 -32.99
N TRP A 160 -35.37 -17.99 -33.16
CA TRP A 160 -34.49 -17.50 -34.23
C TRP A 160 -35.06 -17.87 -35.61
N LEU A 161 -35.48 -19.11 -35.84
CA LEU A 161 -36.12 -19.55 -37.08
C LEU A 161 -37.42 -18.77 -37.38
N ILE A 162 -38.24 -18.52 -36.36
CA ILE A 162 -39.46 -17.72 -36.51
C ILE A 162 -39.12 -16.28 -36.84
N SER A 163 -38.10 -15.69 -36.19
CA SER A 163 -37.65 -14.33 -36.49
C SER A 163 -37.11 -14.21 -37.91
N ASP A 164 -36.31 -15.18 -38.35
CA ASP A 164 -35.72 -15.22 -39.68
C ASP A 164 -36.80 -15.41 -40.76
N PHE A 165 -37.77 -16.30 -40.50
CA PHE A 165 -38.94 -16.48 -41.37
C PHE A 165 -39.83 -15.23 -41.42
N LEU A 166 -40.02 -14.52 -40.30
CA LEU A 166 -40.76 -13.26 -40.26
C LEU A 166 -40.04 -12.15 -41.02
N ILE A 167 -38.71 -12.04 -40.88
CA ILE A 167 -37.89 -11.10 -41.65
C ILE A 167 -37.94 -11.44 -43.14
N PHE A 168 -37.80 -12.72 -43.50
CA PHE A 168 -37.92 -13.18 -44.88
C PHE A 168 -39.30 -12.84 -45.47
N LEU A 169 -40.39 -13.06 -44.72
CA LEU A 169 -41.74 -12.67 -45.15
C LEU A 169 -41.89 -11.14 -45.28
N LEU A 170 -41.24 -10.37 -44.41
CA LEU A 170 -41.25 -8.91 -44.44
C LEU A 170 -40.45 -8.37 -45.65
N GLU A 171 -39.30 -8.97 -45.93
CA GLU A 171 -38.46 -8.71 -47.11
C GLU A 171 -39.17 -9.11 -48.41
N PHE A 172 -39.94 -10.20 -48.40
CA PHE A 172 -40.71 -10.65 -49.57
C PHE A 172 -41.98 -9.84 -49.82
N ASN A 173 -42.49 -9.10 -48.82
CA ASN A 173 -43.78 -8.41 -48.94
C ASN A 173 -43.69 -7.02 -49.57
N MET A 174 -42.66 -6.20 -49.33
CA MET A 174 -42.51 -4.92 -50.05
C MET A 174 -41.06 -4.43 -50.09
N SER A 175 -40.46 -4.51 -51.29
CA SER A 175 -39.43 -3.59 -51.80
C SER A 175 -38.35 -3.08 -50.82
N SER A 176 -37.14 -3.66 -50.86
CA SER A 176 -35.91 -2.91 -50.54
C SER A 176 -34.69 -3.42 -51.29
N PHE A 177 -34.71 -3.16 -52.59
CA PHE A 177 -33.55 -3.05 -53.48
C PHE A 177 -32.62 -1.86 -53.12
N TRP A 178 -32.80 -1.18 -51.97
CA TRP A 178 -32.09 0.06 -51.64
C TRP A 178 -31.92 0.30 -50.13
N HIS A 179 -31.00 -0.38 -49.44
CA HIS A 179 -30.00 0.30 -48.60
C HIS A 179 -28.95 -0.69 -48.07
N SER A 180 -27.74 -0.48 -48.58
CA SER A 180 -26.48 -1.06 -48.17
C SER A 180 -26.09 -0.69 -46.74
N ASP A 181 -25.42 -1.64 -46.10
CA ASP A 181 -24.38 -1.49 -45.08
C ASP A 181 -24.69 -0.67 -43.83
N ASN A 182 -24.74 -1.38 -42.69
CA ASN A 182 -24.06 -0.95 -41.48
C ASN A 182 -23.67 -2.19 -40.65
N VAL A 183 -22.49 -2.74 -40.96
CA VAL A 183 -21.80 -3.69 -40.08
C VAL A 183 -21.29 -2.90 -38.88
N ALA A 184 -21.96 -3.04 -37.75
CA ALA A 184 -21.50 -2.49 -36.48
C ALA A 184 -20.31 -3.33 -35.99
N ASP A 185 -19.12 -2.72 -36.02
CA ASP A 185 -17.91 -3.29 -35.43
C ASP A 185 -18.06 -3.31 -33.90
N ALA A 186 -18.03 -4.50 -33.31
CA ALA A 186 -18.22 -4.69 -31.88
C ALA A 186 -16.95 -4.21 -31.15
N HIS A 187 -17.03 -3.03 -30.54
CA HIS A 187 -15.99 -2.52 -29.66
C HIS A 187 -15.67 -3.57 -28.57
N LYS A 188 -14.44 -4.09 -28.66
CA LYS A 188 -13.83 -5.02 -27.69
C LYS A 188 -13.77 -4.31 -26.32
N HIS A 189 -14.77 -4.52 -25.48
CA HIS A 189 -14.80 -4.00 -24.12
C HIS A 189 -13.51 -4.43 -23.40
N LYS A 190 -12.63 -3.46 -23.10
CA LYS A 190 -11.53 -3.64 -22.16
C LYS A 190 -12.15 -4.15 -20.86
N LYS A 191 -11.82 -5.39 -20.51
CA LYS A 191 -12.27 -6.07 -19.31
C LYS A 191 -11.81 -5.24 -18.10
N HIS A 192 -12.71 -4.42 -17.57
CA HIS A 192 -12.43 -3.63 -16.38
C HIS A 192 -12.18 -4.61 -15.22
N ASP A 193 -11.05 -4.47 -14.53
CA ASP A 193 -10.78 -5.25 -13.32
C ASP A 193 -11.93 -4.97 -12.35
N THR A 194 -12.74 -6.00 -12.06
CA THR A 194 -13.81 -5.91 -11.09
C THR A 194 -13.18 -5.78 -9.71
N LEU A 195 -13.49 -4.69 -9.01
CA LEU A 195 -13.08 -4.45 -7.63
C LEU A 195 -14.21 -4.88 -6.69
N GLN A 196 -13.86 -5.49 -5.56
CA GLN A 196 -14.80 -5.84 -4.49
C GLN A 196 -14.33 -5.29 -3.15
N PRO A 197 -15.24 -4.97 -2.21
CA PRO A 197 -14.88 -4.66 -0.84
C PRO A 197 -14.13 -5.84 -0.19
N CYS A 198 -13.02 -5.54 0.47
CA CYS A 198 -12.18 -6.52 1.16
C CYS A 198 -11.55 -5.90 2.41
N ASP A 199 -11.09 -6.76 3.30
CA ASP A 199 -10.31 -6.33 4.45
C ASP A 199 -8.82 -6.45 4.08
N THR A 200 -8.05 -5.38 4.32
CA THR A 200 -6.60 -5.37 4.09
C THR A 200 -5.85 -5.08 5.38
N GLU A 201 -4.67 -5.66 5.51
CA GLU A 201 -3.72 -5.32 6.56
C GLU A 201 -2.44 -4.77 5.94
N TYR A 202 -1.87 -3.76 6.58
CA TYR A 202 -0.57 -3.19 6.19
C TYR A 202 0.25 -2.86 7.44
N PRO A 203 1.57 -3.11 7.41
CA PRO A 203 2.45 -2.72 8.50
C PRO A 203 2.66 -1.19 8.46
N VAL A 204 2.61 -0.57 9.63
CA VAL A 204 3.00 0.82 9.87
C VAL A 204 4.13 0.83 10.88
N PHE A 205 5.05 1.78 10.72
CA PHE A 205 6.19 1.94 11.62
C PHE A 205 6.04 3.23 12.41
N VAL A 206 6.35 3.14 13.70
CA VAL A 206 6.27 4.27 14.64
C VAL A 206 7.56 4.31 15.45
N TYR A 207 8.18 5.48 15.50
CA TYR A 207 9.34 5.76 16.34
C TYR A 207 8.97 5.71 17.82
N GLU A 208 9.77 5.01 18.61
CA GLU A 208 9.60 4.90 20.06
C GLU A 208 10.58 5.87 20.77
N PRO A 209 10.07 6.89 21.49
CA PRO A 209 10.90 7.98 22.04
C PRO A 209 11.76 7.56 23.24
N THR A 210 11.68 6.29 23.68
CA THR A 210 12.52 5.76 24.76
C THR A 210 14.00 5.75 24.39
N ILE A 211 14.31 5.65 23.10
CA ILE A 211 15.68 5.57 22.59
C ILE A 211 15.96 6.80 21.72
N LYS A 212 16.71 7.75 22.27
CA LYS A 212 17.04 9.01 21.59
C LYS A 212 18.16 8.88 20.57
N GLU A 213 19.09 7.96 20.82
CA GLU A 213 20.31 7.77 20.04
C GLU A 213 20.62 6.28 19.94
N THR A 214 20.93 5.82 18.73
CA THR A 214 21.43 4.47 18.47
C THR A 214 22.52 4.52 17.42
N ASN A 215 23.55 3.72 17.62
CA ASN A 215 24.60 3.49 16.66
C ASN A 215 24.85 1.98 16.54
N GLY A 216 25.33 1.55 15.38
CA GLY A 216 25.58 0.15 15.16
C GLY A 216 26.37 -0.14 13.91
N LEU A 217 26.82 -1.39 13.84
CA LEU A 217 27.48 -1.98 12.68
C LEU A 217 26.56 -3.10 12.19
N ILE A 218 26.32 -3.12 10.88
CA ILE A 218 25.52 -4.14 10.20
C ILE A 218 26.50 -5.00 9.40
N GLU A 219 26.51 -6.30 9.67
CA GLU A 219 27.33 -7.25 8.93
C GLU A 219 26.62 -7.62 7.62
N CYS A 220 27.20 -7.21 6.50
CA CYS A 220 26.65 -7.45 5.16
C CYS A 220 27.40 -8.55 4.40
N GLY A 221 28.12 -9.41 5.14
CA GLY A 221 28.97 -10.48 4.59
C GLY A 221 30.39 -9.99 4.33
N ASP A 222 30.61 -9.34 3.18
CA ASP A 222 31.95 -8.94 2.73
C ASP A 222 32.39 -7.55 3.24
N CYS A 223 31.45 -6.78 3.80
CA CYS A 223 31.70 -5.47 4.41
C CYS A 223 30.81 -5.26 5.64
N GLN A 224 31.20 -4.30 6.47
CA GLN A 224 30.41 -3.84 7.61
C GLN A 224 29.91 -2.43 7.32
N LYS A 225 28.60 -2.24 7.39
CA LYS A 225 27.96 -0.93 7.21
C LYS A 225 27.67 -0.31 8.55
N MET A 226 28.26 0.86 8.81
CA MET A 226 27.97 1.63 10.02
C MET A 226 26.74 2.51 9.84
N PHE A 227 26.00 2.73 10.92
CA PHE A 227 24.95 3.73 10.97
C PHE A 227 24.88 4.40 12.34
N VAL A 228 24.40 5.64 12.34
CA VAL A 228 24.09 6.43 13.53
C VAL A 228 22.73 7.08 13.30
N ALA A 229 21.82 6.90 14.26
CA ALA A 229 20.51 7.52 14.27
C ALA A 229 20.33 8.32 15.56
N GLN A 230 19.91 9.58 15.43
CA GLN A 230 19.74 10.49 16.56
C GLN A 230 18.48 11.35 16.38
N GLN A 231 17.75 11.51 17.48
CA GLN A 231 16.61 12.41 17.54
C GLN A 231 17.03 13.88 17.57
N ILE A 232 16.37 14.69 16.76
CA ILE A 232 16.51 16.14 16.80
C ILE A 232 15.73 16.68 18.00
N ALA A 233 16.43 17.36 18.90
CA ALA A 233 15.80 17.96 20.07
C ALA A 233 14.62 18.85 19.66
N SER A 234 13.52 18.80 20.42
CA SER A 234 12.27 19.57 20.22
C SER A 234 11.49 19.30 18.94
N SER A 235 11.79 18.24 18.18
CA SER A 235 11.01 17.83 17.01
C SER A 235 10.74 16.32 16.99
N ASN A 236 9.88 15.91 16.05
CA ASN A 236 9.58 14.52 15.71
C ASN A 236 10.56 13.91 14.70
N LEU A 237 11.63 14.64 14.35
CA LEU A 237 12.55 14.25 13.29
C LEU A 237 13.77 13.49 13.83
N LEU A 238 14.27 12.58 13.01
CA LEU A 238 15.44 11.75 13.25
C LEU A 238 16.48 12.05 12.17
N LEU A 239 17.71 12.30 12.58
CA LEU A 239 18.87 12.32 11.70
C LEU A 239 19.45 10.91 11.63
N LEU A 240 19.53 10.35 10.42
CA LEU A 240 20.15 9.06 10.16
C LEU A 240 21.33 9.25 9.21
N VAL A 241 22.47 8.68 9.59
CA VAL A 241 23.72 8.72 8.83
C VAL A 241 24.18 7.29 8.63
N THR A 242 24.46 6.92 7.37
CA THR A 242 24.85 5.56 7.00
C THR A 242 26.05 5.57 6.08
N ASP A 243 26.83 4.50 6.10
CA ASP A 243 27.92 4.30 5.14
C ASP A 243 27.36 4.06 3.73
N ALA A 244 27.89 4.78 2.74
CA ALA A 244 27.52 4.67 1.33
C ALA A 244 28.37 3.66 0.54
N THR A 245 29.52 3.25 1.08
CA THR A 245 30.50 2.42 0.37
C THR A 245 30.17 0.93 0.37
N CYS A 246 29.40 0.47 1.36
CA CYS A 246 29.02 -0.93 1.55
C CYS A 246 27.58 -1.17 1.06
N ASP A 247 27.43 -2.05 0.06
CA ASP A 247 26.11 -2.49 -0.42
C ASP A 247 25.61 -3.68 0.40
N CYS A 248 24.45 -3.50 1.04
CA CYS A 248 23.82 -4.47 1.94
C CYS A 248 22.54 -5.06 1.36
N SER A 249 22.51 -5.30 0.04
CA SER A 249 21.38 -5.89 -0.69
C SER A 249 20.99 -7.31 -0.26
N ILE A 250 21.76 -7.97 0.63
CA ILE A 250 21.40 -9.25 1.25
C ILE A 250 20.14 -9.12 2.12
N PHE A 251 19.93 -7.94 2.71
CA PHE A 251 18.74 -7.67 3.50
C PHE A 251 17.56 -7.31 2.58
N PRO A 252 16.43 -8.03 2.65
CA PRO A 252 15.27 -7.71 1.83
C PRO A 252 14.69 -6.34 2.20
N PRO A 253 14.10 -5.61 1.25
CA PRO A 253 13.44 -4.35 1.54
C PRO A 253 12.24 -4.57 2.48
N VAL A 254 12.05 -3.64 3.41
CA VAL A 254 10.90 -3.61 4.31
C VAL A 254 9.83 -2.74 3.66
N LEU A 255 8.76 -3.37 3.15
CA LEU A 255 7.70 -2.72 2.39
C LEU A 255 6.48 -2.39 3.25
N LEU A 256 5.71 -1.38 2.84
CA LEU A 256 4.45 -0.93 3.45
C LEU A 256 3.22 -1.49 2.71
N ASP A 257 3.38 -2.59 1.97
CA ASP A 257 2.35 -3.07 1.06
C ASP A 257 1.12 -3.61 1.80
N ALA A 258 -0.06 -3.19 1.33
CA ALA A 258 -1.34 -3.72 1.79
C ALA A 258 -1.58 -5.13 1.26
N LYS A 259 -1.96 -6.04 2.16
CA LYS A 259 -2.27 -7.43 1.85
C LYS A 259 -3.72 -7.73 2.21
N GLU A 260 -4.43 -8.41 1.32
CA GLU A 260 -5.78 -8.89 1.60
C GLU A 260 -5.76 -9.92 2.74
N VAL A 261 -6.55 -9.67 3.78
CA VAL A 261 -6.68 -10.57 4.93
C VAL A 261 -7.64 -11.70 4.58
N LYS A 262 -7.11 -12.92 4.52
CA LYS A 262 -7.94 -14.12 4.36
C LYS A 262 -8.28 -14.69 5.73
N TYR A 263 -9.53 -14.49 6.15
CA TYR A 263 -10.01 -15.02 7.43
C TYR A 263 -10.22 -16.53 7.37
N ASN A 264 -9.39 -17.25 8.13
CA ASN A 264 -9.66 -18.65 8.43
C ASN A 264 -10.87 -18.77 9.38
N ALA A 265 -11.58 -19.90 9.33
CA ALA A 265 -12.77 -20.13 10.15
C ALA A 265 -12.49 -19.96 11.67
N SER A 266 -11.30 -20.35 12.14
CA SER A 266 -10.87 -20.19 13.53
C SER A 266 -10.78 -18.72 13.96
N VAL A 267 -10.11 -17.88 13.17
CA VAL A 267 -9.88 -16.45 13.47
C VAL A 267 -11.21 -15.70 13.56
N LYS A 268 -12.18 -16.05 12.72
CA LYS A 268 -13.53 -15.48 12.79
C LYS A 268 -14.20 -15.81 14.13
N CYS A 269 -14.09 -17.06 14.59
CA CYS A 269 -14.63 -17.49 15.89
C CYS A 269 -13.95 -16.79 17.07
N ASP A 270 -12.62 -16.66 17.05
CA ASP A 270 -11.88 -15.98 18.12
C ASP A 270 -12.26 -14.48 18.21
N ARG A 271 -12.50 -13.84 17.06
CA ARG A 271 -13.01 -12.46 17.01
C ARG A 271 -14.44 -12.35 17.55
N MET A 272 -15.30 -13.34 17.31
CA MET A 272 -16.64 -13.37 17.91
C MET A 272 -16.60 -13.54 19.43
N ARG A 273 -15.59 -14.24 19.96
CA ARG A 273 -15.41 -14.42 21.41
C ARG A 273 -14.90 -13.15 22.12
N SER A 274 -14.15 -12.31 21.40
CA SER A 274 -13.58 -11.05 21.89
C SER A 274 -14.38 -9.80 21.50
N GLN A 275 -15.69 -9.96 21.23
CA GLN A 275 -16.54 -8.82 20.85
C GLN A 275 -16.48 -7.69 21.88
N LYS A 276 -16.38 -6.45 21.37
CA LYS A 276 -16.55 -5.24 22.17
C LYS A 276 -17.90 -5.28 22.88
N LEU A 277 -17.95 -4.77 24.11
CA LEU A 277 -19.21 -4.67 24.86
C LEU A 277 -20.22 -3.84 24.04
N ARG A 278 -21.34 -4.46 23.67
CA ARG A 278 -22.46 -3.79 23.02
C ARG A 278 -23.59 -3.65 24.04
N ARG A 279 -24.09 -2.42 24.21
CA ARG A 279 -25.33 -2.20 24.95
C ARG A 279 -26.50 -2.60 24.05
N ARG A 280 -27.36 -3.49 24.54
CA ARG A 280 -28.63 -3.79 23.86
C ARG A 280 -29.63 -2.65 24.11
N PRO A 281 -30.58 -2.43 23.19
CA PRO A 281 -31.74 -1.60 23.48
C PRO A 281 -32.43 -2.06 24.77
N ASP A 282 -32.93 -1.11 25.55
CA ASP A 282 -33.54 -1.38 26.86
C ASP A 282 -34.90 -2.09 26.72
N THR A 283 -35.63 -1.86 25.63
CA THR A 283 -36.90 -2.54 25.32
C THR A 283 -36.86 -3.24 23.95
N CYS A 284 -37.63 -4.33 23.84
CA CYS A 284 -37.85 -5.06 22.59
C CYS A 284 -39.35 -5.30 22.45
N HIS A 285 -39.98 -4.68 21.46
CA HIS A 285 -41.42 -4.83 21.17
C HIS A 285 -41.61 -5.82 20.02
N ALA A 286 -41.49 -7.11 20.32
CA ALA A 286 -41.57 -8.18 19.33
C ALA A 286 -43.00 -8.60 18.97
N PHE A 287 -44.00 -8.12 19.71
CA PHE A 287 -45.39 -8.50 19.56
C PHE A 287 -46.29 -7.29 19.80
N HIS A 288 -47.25 -7.08 18.90
CA HIS A 288 -48.34 -6.13 19.10
C HIS A 288 -49.68 -6.88 19.11
N PRO A 289 -50.59 -6.63 20.07
CA PRO A 289 -51.86 -7.37 20.18
C PRO A 289 -52.81 -7.17 19.00
N GLU A 290 -52.67 -6.05 18.28
CA GLU A 290 -53.44 -5.77 17.05
C GLU A 290 -52.74 -6.29 15.78
N GLU A 291 -51.60 -6.98 15.91
CA GLU A 291 -50.91 -7.60 14.79
C GLU A 291 -51.65 -8.84 14.31
N ASN A 292 -52.07 -8.84 13.03
CA ASN A 292 -52.73 -9.97 12.42
C ASN A 292 -51.71 -11.02 11.96
N ALA A 293 -51.41 -12.00 12.81
CA ALA A 293 -50.48 -13.10 12.51
C ALA A 293 -51.05 -14.17 11.55
N GLN A 294 -52.29 -14.03 11.08
CA GLN A 294 -52.97 -15.01 10.21
C GLN A 294 -52.80 -14.73 8.71
N ASP A 295 -52.28 -13.55 8.33
CA ASP A 295 -52.08 -13.20 6.93
C ASP A 295 -50.74 -13.75 6.42
N CYS A 296 -50.72 -15.05 6.09
CA CYS A 296 -49.56 -15.72 5.54
C CYS A 296 -49.69 -15.89 4.01
N GLY A 297 -49.08 -14.98 3.25
CA GLY A 297 -48.78 -15.20 1.83
C GLY A 297 -50.01 -15.37 0.94
N GLY A 298 -50.91 -14.40 0.92
CA GLY A 298 -51.95 -14.27 -0.09
C GLY A 298 -51.35 -14.04 -1.48
N ALA A 299 -50.90 -15.10 -2.14
CA ALA A 299 -50.62 -15.06 -3.57
C ALA A 299 -51.97 -14.96 -4.28
N ALA A 300 -52.21 -13.86 -5.01
CA ALA A 300 -53.29 -13.83 -5.98
C ALA A 300 -52.97 -14.90 -7.03
N GLU A 301 -53.78 -15.96 -7.09
CA GLU A 301 -53.75 -16.85 -8.24
C GLU A 301 -54.10 -15.99 -9.45
N LEU A 302 -53.13 -15.81 -10.36
CA LEU A 302 -53.39 -15.27 -11.69
C LEU A 302 -54.27 -16.30 -12.41
N SER A 303 -55.59 -16.20 -12.25
CA SER A 303 -56.52 -17.00 -13.03
C SER A 303 -56.37 -16.57 -14.49
N VAL A 304 -55.81 -17.45 -15.31
CA VAL A 304 -55.76 -17.23 -16.77
C VAL A 304 -57.21 -17.18 -17.25
N SER A 305 -57.67 -15.99 -17.63
CA SER A 305 -58.98 -15.84 -18.27
C SER A 305 -59.02 -16.75 -19.51
N PRO A 306 -59.92 -17.74 -19.59
CA PRO A 306 -60.05 -18.58 -20.78
C PRO A 306 -60.36 -17.76 -22.04
N MET A 307 -60.91 -16.55 -21.86
CA MET A 307 -61.20 -15.62 -22.94
C MET A 307 -59.94 -15.04 -23.60
N LEU A 308 -58.81 -14.96 -22.88
CA LEU A 308 -57.54 -14.48 -23.45
C LEU A 308 -56.84 -15.54 -24.32
N LEU A 309 -57.11 -16.83 -24.08
CA LEU A 309 -56.61 -17.94 -24.92
C LEU A 309 -57.43 -18.14 -26.21
N LEU A 310 -58.64 -17.56 -26.27
CA LEU A 310 -59.53 -17.61 -27.42
C LEU A 310 -59.43 -16.36 -28.32
N LEU A 311 -58.63 -15.36 -27.96
CA LEU A 311 -58.31 -14.27 -28.88
C LEU A 311 -57.44 -14.85 -30.02
N PRO A 312 -57.93 -14.90 -31.26
CA PRO A 312 -57.10 -15.32 -32.37
C PRO A 312 -55.90 -14.37 -32.47
N PRO A 313 -54.70 -14.86 -32.81
CA PRO A 313 -53.49 -14.03 -32.96
C PRO A 313 -53.63 -12.92 -34.02
N ALA A 314 -54.73 -12.90 -34.78
CA ALA A 314 -55.07 -11.87 -35.76
C ALA A 314 -55.36 -10.47 -35.18
N LEU A 315 -55.55 -10.31 -33.86
CA LEU A 315 -55.78 -9.00 -33.23
C LEU A 315 -54.55 -8.36 -32.57
N LEU A 316 -53.42 -9.08 -32.51
CA LEU A 316 -52.13 -8.55 -32.04
C LEU A 316 -51.23 -8.06 -33.19
N MET A 317 -51.69 -8.20 -34.43
CA MET A 317 -51.11 -7.54 -35.60
C MET A 317 -52.15 -6.60 -36.22
N ARG A 318 -52.32 -5.43 -35.61
CA ARG A 318 -52.83 -4.26 -36.30
C ARG A 318 -52.12 -3.01 -35.78
#